data_AF-A0A941NHY9-F1
#
_entry.id   AF-A0A941NHY9-F1
#
_cell.length_a   1.000
_cell.length_b   1.000
_cell.length_c   1.000
_cell.angle_alpha   90.00
_cell.angle_beta   90.00
_cell.angle_gamma   90.00
#
_symmetry.space_group_name_H-M   'P 1'
#
loop_
_entity.id
_entity.type
_entity.pdbx_description
1 polymer ?
#
loop_
_entity_poly.entity_id
_entity_poly.type
_entity_poly.pdbx_seq_one_letter_code
_entity_poly.pdbx_strand_id
1 'polypeptide(L)'
;VIWPQSAGVYSAMGIKLNPQGIDFTKVDYRRESEDGQVVLVVTGNIVNAGSRELSVPQNVRVTLSDEKNHEIYHWNFTPNVQTLKSGQSSPFLTRLSAPPAAARHLEVRFAPHD
;
A
#
# COMPACT_ATOMS: atom_id res chain seq x y z
N VAL A 1 21.49 9.49 -21.33
CA VAL A 1 21.01 8.15 -20.91
C VAL A 1 19.53 8.27 -20.63
N ILE A 2 18.72 7.52 -21.37
CA ILE A 2 17.26 7.58 -21.36
C ILE A 2 16.79 6.62 -20.26
N TRP A 3 16.13 7.11 -19.21
CA TRP A 3 15.53 6.24 -18.19
C TRP A 3 14.29 5.55 -18.76
N PRO A 4 14.16 4.22 -18.69
CA PRO A 4 12.89 3.60 -19.02
C PRO A 4 11.90 3.86 -17.88
N GLN A 5 10.78 4.51 -18.21
CA GLN A 5 9.56 4.50 -17.41
C GLN A 5 8.97 3.09 -17.47
N SER A 6 9.43 2.16 -16.65
CA SER A 6 8.70 0.90 -16.42
C SER A 6 7.57 1.16 -15.44
N ALA A 7 6.50 1.76 -15.98
CA ALA A 7 5.15 1.58 -15.47
C ALA A 7 4.81 0.08 -15.59
N GLY A 8 4.64 -0.58 -14.46
CA GLY A 8 4.30 -1.99 -14.39
C GLY A 8 3.51 -2.26 -13.12
N VAL A 9 2.43 -1.51 -12.91
CA VAL A 9 1.50 -1.78 -11.81
C VAL A 9 0.68 -2.99 -12.23
N TYR A 10 1.10 -4.18 -11.81
CA TYR A 10 0.25 -5.36 -11.81
C TYR A 10 -0.78 -5.19 -10.69
N SER A 11 -1.81 -4.39 -10.92
CA SER A 11 -3.05 -4.51 -10.16
C SER A 11 -3.74 -5.76 -10.66
N ALA A 12 -3.45 -6.89 -10.02
CA ALA A 12 -4.17 -8.13 -10.25
C ALA A 12 -5.66 -7.87 -10.00
N MET A 13 -6.39 -7.78 -11.11
CA MET A 13 -7.82 -7.69 -11.18
C MET A 13 -8.38 -8.99 -10.58
N GLY A 14 -8.83 -8.89 -9.34
CA GLY A 14 -9.53 -9.96 -8.66
C GLY A 14 -10.41 -9.31 -7.63
N ILE A 15 -11.71 -9.22 -7.94
CA ILE A 15 -12.75 -9.03 -6.94
C ILE A 15 -12.70 -10.29 -6.06
N LYS A 16 -11.69 -10.39 -5.19
CA LYS A 16 -11.78 -11.25 -4.03
C LYS A 16 -12.78 -10.53 -3.16
N LEU A 17 -13.91 -11.18 -2.90
CA LEU A 17 -14.80 -10.77 -1.83
C LEU A 17 -13.96 -10.82 -0.55
N ASN A 18 -13.27 -9.74 -0.20
CA ASN A 18 -12.61 -9.62 1.09
C ASN A 18 -13.73 -9.86 2.10
N PRO A 19 -13.69 -10.92 2.94
CA PRO A 19 -14.77 -11.21 3.88
C PRO A 19 -14.98 -10.07 4.89
N GLN A 20 -13.98 -9.20 5.01
CA GLN A 20 -13.98 -8.00 5.84
C GLN A 20 -14.68 -6.79 5.19
N GLY A 21 -14.94 -6.79 3.88
CA GLY A 21 -15.58 -5.68 3.13
C GLY A 21 -14.72 -4.41 2.96
N ILE A 22 -13.59 -4.30 3.65
CA ILE A 22 -12.58 -3.25 3.46
C ILE A 22 -11.48 -3.75 2.51
N ASP A 23 -11.05 -2.90 1.59
CA ASP A 23 -10.01 -3.21 0.60
C ASP A 23 -9.11 -2.00 0.27
N PHE A 24 -8.00 -2.25 -0.42
CA PHE A 24 -7.12 -1.22 -0.96
C PHE A 24 -7.36 -1.04 -2.46
N THR A 25 -7.42 0.21 -2.92
CA THR A 25 -7.56 0.55 -4.33
C THR A 25 -6.59 1.63 -4.75
N LYS A 26 -6.19 1.61 -6.03
CA LYS A 26 -5.29 2.60 -6.63
C LYS A 26 -3.98 2.74 -5.84
N VAL A 27 -3.42 1.61 -5.39
CA VAL A 27 -2.13 1.61 -4.71
C VAL A 27 -1.05 1.93 -5.73
N ASP A 28 -0.26 2.95 -5.45
CA ASP A 28 0.84 3.42 -6.29
C ASP A 28 2.03 3.81 -5.41
N TYR A 29 3.21 3.81 -6.00
CA TYR A 29 4.43 4.21 -5.30
C TYR A 29 5.37 4.96 -6.22
N ARG A 30 6.12 5.90 -5.63
CA ARG A 30 7.16 6.66 -6.32
C ARG A 30 8.37 6.87 -5.43
N ARG A 31 9.53 6.94 -6.05
CA ARG A 31 10.77 7.34 -5.38
C ARG A 31 11.00 8.82 -5.60
N GLU A 32 11.16 9.56 -4.53
CA GLU A 32 11.47 10.98 -4.52
C GLU A 32 12.89 11.17 -3.97
N SER A 33 13.50 12.32 -4.30
CA SER A 33 14.72 12.77 -3.63
C SER A 33 14.35 13.92 -2.71
N GLU A 34 14.50 13.71 -1.41
CA GLU A 34 14.25 14.69 -0.36
C GLU A 34 15.58 14.90 0.38
N ASP A 35 16.11 16.12 0.39
CA ASP A 35 17.39 16.47 1.03
C ASP A 35 18.58 15.56 0.68
N GLY A 36 18.64 15.09 -0.58
CA GLY A 36 19.69 14.18 -1.06
C GLY A 36 19.51 12.72 -0.67
N GLN A 37 18.42 12.38 0.02
CA GLN A 37 18.04 11.01 0.36
C GLN A 37 16.89 10.53 -0.54
N VAL A 38 16.95 9.27 -0.96
CA VAL A 38 15.84 8.63 -1.67
C VAL A 38 14.73 8.31 -0.66
N VAL A 39 13.52 8.78 -0.93
CA VAL A 39 12.31 8.50 -0.15
C VAL A 39 11.32 7.74 -1.02
N LEU A 40 10.85 6.59 -0.55
CA LEU A 40 9.74 5.88 -1.17
C LEU A 40 8.43 6.41 -0.60
N VAL A 41 7.60 6.99 -1.46
CA VAL A 41 6.24 7.44 -1.13
C VAL A 41 5.27 6.40 -1.66
N VAL A 42 4.42 5.87 -0.78
CA VAL A 42 3.37 4.90 -1.12
C VAL A 42 2.03 5.55 -0.85
N THR A 43 1.15 5.48 -1.84
CA THR A 43 -0.19 6.09 -1.78
C THR A 43 -1.24 5.08 -2.20
N GLY A 44 -2.47 5.33 -1.79
CA GLY A 44 -3.62 4.56 -2.25
C GLY A 44 -4.88 4.98 -1.51
N ASN A 45 -5.94 4.20 -1.65
CA ASN A 45 -7.20 4.40 -0.95
C ASN A 45 -7.61 3.13 -0.23
N ILE A 46 -8.10 3.30 1.00
CA ILE A 46 -8.85 2.26 1.70
C ILE A 46 -10.32 2.50 1.37
N VAL A 47 -11.02 1.49 0.88
CA VAL A 47 -12.43 1.57 0.48
C VAL A 47 -13.27 0.57 1.24
N ASN A 48 -14.49 0.96 1.58
CA ASN A 48 -15.52 0.04 2.01
C ASN A 48 -16.35 -0.40 0.79
N ALA A 49 -16.12 -1.64 0.34
CA ALA A 49 -16.86 -2.28 -0.74
C ALA A 49 -18.11 -3.05 -0.25
N GLY A 50 -18.40 -3.02 1.05
CA GLY A 50 -19.60 -3.60 1.65
C GLY A 50 -20.81 -2.68 1.60
N SER A 51 -21.96 -3.19 2.05
CA SER A 51 -23.26 -2.50 2.01
C SER A 51 -23.61 -1.71 3.28
N ARG A 52 -22.76 -1.75 4.31
CA ARG A 52 -22.95 -1.07 5.61
C ARG A 52 -21.68 -0.34 6.02
N GLU A 53 -21.76 0.50 7.06
CA GLU A 53 -20.56 1.07 7.68
C GLU A 53 -19.69 -0.05 8.28
N LEU A 54 -18.38 0.03 8.05
CA LEU A 54 -17.39 -0.97 8.48
C LEU A 54 -16.21 -0.28 9.17
N SER A 55 -15.67 -0.94 10.19
CA SER A 55 -14.42 -0.53 10.84
C SER A 55 -13.23 -0.84 9.96
N VAL A 56 -12.30 0.10 9.88
CA VAL A 56 -11.04 -0.05 9.15
C VAL A 56 -10.01 -0.73 10.05
N PRO A 57 -9.30 -1.79 9.60
CA PRO A 57 -8.22 -2.36 10.38
C PRO A 57 -7.09 -1.34 10.59
N GLN A 58 -6.70 -1.14 11.86
CA GLN A 58 -5.77 -0.08 12.27
C GLN A 58 -4.28 -0.47 12.15
N ASN A 59 -3.99 -1.62 11.54
CA ASN A 59 -2.65 -2.12 11.30
C ASN A 59 -2.49 -2.51 9.82
N VAL A 60 -1.80 -1.67 9.06
CA VAL A 60 -1.49 -1.93 7.64
C VAL A 60 -0.01 -2.15 7.50
N ARG A 61 0.38 -3.28 6.92
CA ARG A 61 1.77 -3.61 6.59
C ARG A 61 2.05 -3.28 5.13
N VAL A 62 3.16 -2.60 4.89
CA VAL A 62 3.78 -2.49 3.57
C VAL A 62 5.03 -3.36 3.56
N THR A 63 5.10 -4.26 2.58
CA THR A 63 6.23 -5.18 2.38
C THR A 63 6.93 -4.84 1.07
N LEU A 64 8.26 -4.79 1.13
CA LEU A 64 9.14 -4.70 -0.03
C LEU A 64 9.86 -6.03 -0.22
N SER A 65 9.87 -6.50 -1.47
CA SER A 65 10.52 -7.76 -1.83
C SER A 65 11.48 -7.62 -3.00
N ASP A 66 12.45 -8.51 -3.08
CA ASP A 66 13.39 -8.65 -4.20
C ASP A 66 12.72 -9.29 -5.44
N GLU A 67 13.47 -9.45 -6.54
CA GLU A 67 12.97 -10.06 -7.80
C GLU A 67 12.49 -11.52 -7.65
N LYS A 68 12.87 -12.19 -6.55
CA LYS A 68 12.49 -13.56 -6.22
C LYS A 68 11.31 -13.61 -5.25
N ASN A 69 10.69 -12.47 -4.95
CA ASN A 69 9.63 -12.30 -3.96
C ASN A 69 10.08 -12.58 -2.51
N HIS A 70 11.37 -12.53 -2.19
CA HIS A 70 11.80 -12.55 -0.80
C HIS A 70 11.57 -11.20 -0.16
N GLU A 71 10.87 -11.18 0.98
CA GLU A 71 10.72 -9.97 1.79
C GLU A 71 12.10 -9.50 2.25
N ILE A 72 12.45 -8.27 1.92
CA ILE A 72 13.72 -7.63 2.30
C ILE A 72 13.51 -6.49 3.30
N TYR A 73 12.30 -5.95 3.38
CA TYR A 73 11.93 -4.94 4.36
C TYR A 73 10.41 -4.85 4.49
N HIS A 74 9.93 -4.50 5.67
CA HIS A 74 8.54 -4.14 5.88
C HIS A 74 8.41 -3.06 6.93
N TRP A 75 7.30 -2.32 6.89
CA TRP A 75 6.90 -1.45 7.97
C TRP A 75 5.38 -1.46 8.10
N ASN A 76 4.91 -1.02 9.26
CA ASN A 76 3.49 -0.91 9.54
C ASN A 76 3.11 0.57 9.72
N PHE A 77 1.88 0.91 9.38
CA PHE A 77 1.29 2.21 9.68
C PHE A 77 -0.18 2.06 10.09
N THR A 78 -0.67 3.07 10.80
CA THR A 78 -2.07 3.17 11.19
C THR A 78 -2.81 4.10 10.24
N PRO A 79 -3.87 3.64 9.55
CA PRO A 79 -4.73 4.51 8.76
C PRO A 79 -5.33 5.63 9.60
N ASN A 80 -5.43 6.84 9.05
CA ASN A 80 -6.06 7.98 9.72
C ASN A 80 -7.61 7.95 9.65
N VAL A 81 -8.20 6.77 9.52
CA VAL A 81 -9.64 6.57 9.40
C VAL A 81 -10.03 5.35 10.23
N GLN A 82 -11.06 5.49 11.06
CA GLN A 82 -11.52 4.41 11.95
C GLN A 82 -12.68 3.62 11.35
N THR A 83 -13.62 4.31 10.68
CA THR A 83 -14.76 3.70 10.00
C THR A 83 -14.98 4.33 8.64
N LEU A 84 -15.57 3.56 7.73
CA LEU A 84 -15.98 4.01 6.41
C LEU A 84 -17.43 3.61 6.18
N LYS A 85 -18.25 4.56 5.71
CA LYS A 85 -19.60 4.26 5.22
C LYS A 85 -19.54 3.38 3.97
N SER A 86 -20.65 2.74 3.64
CA SER A 86 -20.79 1.97 2.39
C SER A 86 -20.35 2.80 1.18
N GLY A 87 -19.44 2.26 0.37
CA GLY A 87 -18.88 2.93 -0.82
C GLY A 87 -17.92 4.09 -0.54
N GLN A 88 -17.70 4.46 0.73
CA GLN A 88 -16.76 5.51 1.09
C GLN A 88 -15.31 5.00 0.95
N SER A 89 -14.42 5.89 0.57
CA SER A 89 -12.98 5.68 0.64
C SER A 89 -12.26 6.76 1.44
N SER A 90 -11.08 6.41 1.95
CA SER A 90 -10.14 7.35 2.56
C SER A 90 -8.75 7.14 1.93
N PRO A 91 -8.06 8.20 1.50
CA PRO A 91 -6.70 8.08 1.02
C PRO A 91 -5.75 7.73 2.18
N PHE A 92 -4.66 7.06 1.85
CA PHE A 92 -3.50 6.91 2.74
C PHE A 92 -2.22 7.32 2.02
N LEU A 93 -1.25 7.80 2.81
CA LEU A 93 0.10 8.10 2.37
C LEU A 93 1.06 7.64 3.46
N THR A 94 2.08 6.89 3.06
CA THR A 94 3.18 6.51 3.95
C THR A 94 4.51 6.69 3.23
N ARG A 95 5.58 6.91 4.00
CA ARG A 95 6.91 7.21 3.49
C ARG A 95 7.93 6.29 4.13
N LEU A 96 8.88 5.82 3.32
CA LEU A 96 10.07 5.10 3.79
C LEU A 96 11.32 5.81 3.28
N SER A 97 12.12 6.33 4.20
CA SER A 97 13.40 6.94 3.90
C SER A 97 14.46 5.87 3.64
N ALA A 98 15.32 6.09 2.64
CA ALA A 98 16.35 5.14 2.19
C ALA A 98 15.79 3.71 1.94
N PRO A 99 14.83 3.54 1.02
CA PRO A 99 14.31 2.21 0.69
C PRO A 99 15.45 1.30 0.17
N PRO A 100 15.43 -0.01 0.47
CA PRO A 100 16.42 -0.94 -0.07
C PRO A 100 16.51 -0.88 -1.60
N ALA A 101 17.71 -0.73 -2.14
CA ALA A 101 17.93 -0.63 -3.58
C ALA A 101 17.49 -1.91 -4.35
N ALA A 102 17.48 -3.06 -3.66
CA ALA A 102 17.01 -4.33 -4.20
C ALA A 102 15.48 -4.46 -4.24
N ALA A 103 14.71 -3.48 -3.75
CA ALA A 103 13.25 -3.54 -3.73
C ALA A 103 12.67 -3.45 -5.16
N ARG A 104 11.93 -4.49 -5.53
CA ARG A 104 11.39 -4.71 -6.88
C ARG A 104 9.88 -4.93 -6.87
N HIS A 105 9.35 -5.46 -5.77
CA HIS A 105 7.93 -5.60 -5.54
C HIS A 105 7.50 -4.86 -4.28
N LEU A 106 6.27 -4.36 -4.29
CA LEU A 106 5.63 -3.70 -3.18
C LEU A 106 4.26 -4.31 -2.96
N GLU A 107 3.95 -4.61 -1.71
CA GLU A 107 2.67 -5.15 -1.30
C GLU A 107 2.12 -4.38 -0.11
N VAL A 108 0.81 -4.11 -0.11
CA VAL A 108 0.09 -3.49 1.00
C VAL A 108 -0.99 -4.46 1.47
N ARG A 109 -1.01 -4.78 2.77
CA ARG A 109 -1.96 -5.71 3.37
C ARG A 109 -2.39 -5.26 4.75
N PHE A 110 -3.59 -5.65 5.16
CA PHE A 110 -3.99 -5.59 6.56
C PHE A 110 -3.24 -6.67 7.34
N ALA A 111 -2.62 -6.28 8.44
CA ALA A 111 -1.97 -7.20 9.37
C ALA A 111 -2.89 -7.45 10.58
N PRO A 112 -2.82 -8.63 11.22
CA PRO A 112 -3.50 -8.86 12.49
C PRO A 112 -3.05 -7.82 13.52
N HIS A 113 -3.92 -7.53 14.48
CA HIS A 113 -3.53 -6.83 15.70
C HIS A 113 -2.81 -7.89 16.56
N ASP A 114 -1.50 -7.71 16.77
CA ASP A 114 -0.78 -8.46 17.81
C ASP A 114 -1.25 -8.03 19.21
#